data_AF-A0A381VR58-F1
#
_entry.id   AF-A0A381VR58-F1
#
_cell.length_a   1.000
_cell.length_b   1.000
_cell.length_c   1.000
_cell.angle_alpha   90.00
_cell.angle_beta   90.00
_cell.angle_gamma   90.00
#
_symmetry.space_group_name_H-M   'P 1'
#
loop_
_entity.id
_entity.type
_entity.pdbx_description
1 polymer ?
#
loop_
_entity_poly.entity_id
_entity_poly.type
_entity_poly.pdbx_seq_one_letter_code
_entity_poly.pdbx_strand_id
1 'polypeptide(L)'
;MNKLLSRLITATVVMVMFIPLNLQAQDTLLVPHIVDNSPVGALNATIVGDTTSTGEQAHSVYQLENDKIYLMNAILITDYDLNLVGEAPDPSDAASKP
;
A
#
# COMPACT_ATOMS: atom_id res chain seq x y z
N MET A 1 -27.21 36.58 23.70
CA MET A 1 -26.88 35.27 23.09
C MET A 1 -27.23 34.17 24.08
N ASN A 2 -28.15 33.26 23.72
CA ASN A 2 -28.67 32.28 24.67
C ASN A 2 -27.56 31.32 25.09
N LYS A 3 -27.38 31.11 26.41
CA LYS A 3 -26.35 30.21 26.95
C LYS A 3 -26.45 28.80 26.37
N LEU A 4 -27.66 28.37 26.00
CA LEU A 4 -27.93 27.13 25.26
C LEU A 4 -27.36 27.13 23.84
N LEU A 5 -27.49 28.24 23.11
CA LEU A 5 -26.98 28.38 21.75
C LEU A 5 -25.44 28.38 21.73
N SER A 6 -24.81 29.05 22.70
CA SER A 6 -23.36 29.03 22.88
C SER A 6 -22.84 27.62 23.23
N ARG A 7 -23.55 26.88 24.09
CA ARG A 7 -23.19 25.49 24.44
C ARG A 7 -23.30 24.54 23.25
N LEU A 8 -24.33 24.70 22.43
CA LEU A 8 -24.50 23.87 21.23
C LEU A 8 -23.35 24.10 20.24
N ILE A 9 -22.99 25.37 19.99
CA ILE A 9 -21.89 25.73 19.08
C ILE A 9 -20.56 25.17 19.61
N THR A 10 -20.27 25.32 20.91
CA THR A 10 -19.04 24.78 21.50
C THR A 10 -18.98 23.25 21.41
N ALA A 11 -20.09 22.55 21.64
CA ALA A 11 -20.14 21.09 21.53
C ALA A 11 -19.87 20.61 20.10
N THR A 12 -20.44 21.27 19.09
CA THR A 12 -20.24 20.90 17.68
C THR A 12 -18.80 21.17 17.21
N VAL A 13 -18.19 22.29 17.63
CA VAL A 13 -16.79 22.61 17.28
C VAL A 13 -15.82 21.61 17.92
N VAL A 14 -16.05 21.23 19.17
CA VAL A 14 -15.22 20.23 19.85
C VAL A 14 -15.35 18.86 19.17
N MET A 15 -16.55 18.47 18.74
CA MET A 15 -16.78 17.18 18.07
C MET A 15 -16.07 17.07 16.70
N VAL A 16 -15.95 18.17 15.95
CA VAL A 16 -15.23 18.20 14.66
C VAL A 16 -13.70 18.13 14.85
N MET A 17 -13.16 18.58 15.99
CA MET A 17 -11.73 18.47 16.31
C MET A 17 -11.27 17.05 16.70
N PHE A 18 -12.21 16.13 16.95
CA PHE A 18 -11.93 14.73 17.26
C PHE A 18 -12.20 13.79 16.09
N ILE A 19 -12.25 14.29 14.85
CA ILE A 19 -12.16 13.40 13.70
C ILE A 19 -10.72 12.89 13.65
N PRO A 20 -10.47 11.58 13.86
CA PRO A 20 -9.12 11.05 13.69
C PRO A 20 -8.73 11.22 12.22
N LEU A 21 -7.82 12.16 11.95
CA LEU A 21 -7.04 12.25 10.71
C LEU A 21 -6.02 11.10 10.68
N ASN A 22 -6.51 9.88 10.63
CA ASN A 22 -5.70 8.69 10.38
C ASN A 22 -6.37 7.86 9.30
N LEU A 23 -6.55 8.47 8.13
CA LEU A 23 -6.54 7.73 6.86
C LEU A 23 -5.09 7.73 6.36
N GLN A 24 -4.18 7.09 7.10
CA GLN A 24 -2.99 6.56 6.45
C GLN A 24 -3.45 5.27 5.79
N ALA A 25 -3.86 5.41 4.52
CA ALA A 25 -4.06 4.27 3.63
C ALA A 25 -2.78 3.42 3.65
N GLN A 26 -2.97 2.11 3.52
CA GLN A 26 -1.87 1.14 3.38
C GLN A 26 -0.84 1.67 2.40
N ASP A 27 0.35 2.02 2.91
CA ASP A 27 1.50 2.42 2.10
C ASP A 27 2.17 1.17 1.51
N THR A 28 1.34 0.33 0.87
CA THR A 28 1.70 -0.97 0.37
C THR A 28 0.92 -1.26 -0.89
N LEU A 29 1.65 -1.55 -1.97
CA LEU A 29 1.10 -1.97 -3.25
C LEU A 29 1.28 -3.49 -3.40
N LEU A 30 0.18 -4.22 -3.60
CA LEU A 30 0.25 -5.63 -4.01
C LEU A 30 0.82 -5.72 -5.43
N VAL A 31 1.86 -6.52 -5.60
CA VAL A 31 2.46 -6.80 -6.90
C VAL A 31 1.82 -8.06 -7.47
N PRO A 32 1.01 -7.98 -8.54
CA PRO A 32 0.49 -9.18 -9.18
C PRO A 32 1.64 -10.00 -9.79
N HIS A 33 1.63 -11.32 -9.59
CA HIS A 33 2.62 -12.23 -10.19
C HIS A 33 2.41 -12.44 -11.69
N ILE A 34 1.28 -12.01 -12.26
CA ILE A 34 0.97 -12.05 -13.68
C ILE A 34 0.35 -10.71 -14.10
N VAL A 35 0.91 -10.13 -15.15
CA VAL A 35 0.35 -8.98 -15.88
C VAL A 35 0.28 -9.37 -17.36
N ASP A 36 -0.82 -9.03 -18.04
CA ASP A 36 -1.03 -9.37 -19.46
C ASP A 36 -0.80 -10.87 -19.78
N ASN A 37 -1.25 -11.74 -18.88
CA ASN A 37 -1.14 -13.20 -19.02
C ASN A 37 0.32 -13.72 -19.06
N SER A 38 1.28 -12.94 -18.54
CA SER A 38 2.70 -13.29 -18.42
C SER A 38 3.22 -13.02 -16.99
N PRO A 39 3.99 -13.96 -16.39
CA PRO A 39 4.71 -13.70 -15.14
C PRO A 39 6.02 -12.93 -15.34
N VAL A 40 6.48 -12.82 -16.59
CA VAL A 40 7.72 -12.14 -16.95
C VAL A 40 7.43 -10.66 -17.11
N GLY A 41 8.07 -9.84 -16.27
CA GLY A 41 7.97 -8.39 -16.33
C GLY A 41 7.00 -7.76 -15.33
N ALA A 42 6.22 -8.57 -14.61
CA ALA A 42 5.14 -8.06 -13.76
C ALA A 42 5.67 -7.14 -12.65
N LEU A 43 6.71 -7.56 -11.93
CA LEU A 43 7.31 -6.78 -10.84
C LEU A 43 7.83 -5.40 -11.31
N ASN A 44 8.61 -5.36 -12.39
CA ASN A 44 9.16 -4.10 -12.88
C ASN A 44 8.09 -3.22 -13.53
N ALA A 45 7.06 -3.79 -14.16
CA ALA A 45 5.93 -3.02 -14.67
C ALA A 45 5.15 -2.35 -13.53
N THR A 46 4.91 -3.06 -12.42
CA THR A 46 4.25 -2.50 -11.24
C THR A 46 5.06 -1.36 -10.63
N ILE A 47 6.37 -1.55 -10.40
CA ILE A 47 7.24 -0.52 -9.81
C ILE A 47 7.32 0.73 -10.72
N VAL A 48 7.48 0.55 -12.03
CA VAL A 48 7.52 1.69 -12.98
C VAL A 48 6.16 2.38 -13.06
N GLY A 49 5.07 1.62 -13.05
CA GLY A 49 3.70 2.15 -13.07
C GLY A 49 3.33 2.93 -11.80
N ASP A 50 3.99 2.64 -10.68
CA ASP A 50 3.78 3.29 -9.38
C ASP A 50 4.51 4.64 -9.25
N THR A 51 4.87 5.27 -10.37
CA THR A 51 5.52 6.58 -10.37
C THR A 51 4.49 7.70 -10.51
N THR A 52 4.50 8.67 -9.60
CA THR A 52 3.63 9.86 -9.64
C THR A 52 4.04 10.81 -10.76
N SER A 53 3.22 11.84 -11.01
CA SER A 53 3.54 12.87 -12.01
C SER A 53 4.79 13.70 -11.67
N THR A 54 5.25 13.68 -10.42
CA THR A 54 6.47 14.35 -9.96
C THR A 54 7.69 13.42 -9.97
N GLY A 55 7.53 12.15 -10.31
CA GLY A 55 8.63 11.17 -10.36
C GLY A 55 8.90 10.43 -9.05
N GLU A 56 8.06 10.63 -8.03
CA GLU A 56 8.15 9.90 -6.76
C GLU A 56 7.37 8.59 -6.86
N GLN A 57 7.71 7.60 -6.02
CA GLN A 57 6.83 6.43 -5.88
C GLN A 57 5.55 6.80 -5.13
N ALA A 58 4.42 6.23 -5.54
CA ALA A 58 3.16 6.43 -4.83
C ALA A 58 3.05 5.56 -3.57
N HIS A 59 3.80 4.44 -3.50
CA HIS A 59 3.86 3.57 -2.34
C HIS A 59 5.31 3.28 -1.91
N SER A 60 5.53 3.11 -0.61
CA SER A 60 6.85 2.81 -0.03
C SER A 60 7.17 1.31 0.06
N VAL A 61 6.15 0.44 -0.05
CA VAL A 61 6.28 -1.01 0.11
C VAL A 61 5.58 -1.75 -1.02
N TYR A 62 6.25 -2.75 -1.58
CA TYR A 62 5.69 -3.67 -2.56
C TYR A 62 5.51 -5.04 -1.92
N GLN A 63 4.27 -5.52 -1.85
CA GLN A 63 3.95 -6.83 -1.32
C GLN A 63 3.86 -7.87 -2.44
N LEU A 64 4.65 -8.92 -2.34
CA LEU A 64 4.63 -10.07 -3.24
C LEU A 64 3.62 -11.09 -2.72
N GLU A 65 2.81 -11.65 -3.62
CA GLU A 65 1.87 -12.74 -3.31
C GLU A 65 2.62 -13.94 -2.72
N ASN A 66 2.03 -14.58 -1.72
CA ASN A 66 2.62 -15.78 -1.11
C ASN A 66 2.72 -16.93 -2.13
N ASP A 67 3.81 -17.70 -2.05
CA ASP A 67 4.09 -18.86 -2.92
C ASP A 67 4.09 -18.57 -4.43
N LYS A 68 4.39 -17.32 -4.84
CA LYS A 68 4.58 -16.93 -6.25
C LYS A 68 6.04 -16.69 -6.60
N ILE A 69 6.34 -16.83 -7.90
CA ILE A 69 7.66 -16.56 -8.48
C ILE A 69 7.54 -15.33 -9.39
N TYR A 70 8.43 -14.37 -9.18
CA TYR A 70 8.50 -13.14 -9.97
C TYR A 70 9.71 -13.17 -10.89
N LEU A 71 9.48 -12.95 -12.18
CA LEU A 71 10.53 -12.91 -13.19
C LEU A 71 10.67 -11.49 -13.73
N MET A 72 11.85 -10.90 -13.57
CA MET A 72 12.15 -9.59 -14.13
C MET A 72 12.51 -9.72 -15.62
N ASN A 73 12.09 -8.76 -16.44
CA ASN A 73 12.42 -8.73 -17.87
C ASN A 73 13.43 -7.63 -18.25
N ALA A 74 13.95 -6.91 -17.25
CA ALA A 74 14.92 -5.85 -17.40
C ALA A 74 15.75 -5.71 -16.11
N ILE A 75 16.84 -4.95 -16.18
CA ILE A 75 17.61 -4.54 -15.01
C ILE A 75 16.82 -3.46 -14.28
N LEU A 76 16.63 -3.62 -12.97
CA LEU A 76 16.08 -2.58 -12.10
C LEU A 76 17.24 -1.87 -11.40
N ILE A 77 17.30 -0.56 -11.57
CA ILE A 77 18.26 0.32 -10.90
C ILE A 77 17.44 1.37 -10.17
N THR A 78 17.61 1.51 -8.86
CA THR A 78 16.96 2.52 -8.03
C THR A 78 18.02 3.35 -7.31
N ASP A 79 17.73 4.62 -7.08
CA ASP A 79 18.48 5.54 -6.23
C ASP A 79 17.80 5.76 -4.86
N TYR A 80 16.77 4.96 -4.59
CA TYR A 80 15.98 4.90 -3.36
C TYR A 80 15.91 3.47 -2.82
N ASP A 81 15.50 3.36 -1.55
CA ASP A 81 15.26 2.09 -0.87
C ASP A 81 14.02 1.38 -1.46
N LEU A 82 14.23 0.23 -2.09
CA LEU A 82 13.14 -0.61 -2.59
C LEU A 82 12.73 -1.63 -1.53
N ASN A 83 11.56 -1.46 -0.94
CA ASN A 83 11.04 -2.40 0.06
C ASN A 83 10.14 -3.46 -0.58
N LEU A 84 10.64 -4.70 -0.64
CA LEU A 84 9.89 -5.86 -1.09
C LEU A 84 9.58 -6.75 0.11
N VAL A 85 8.30 -7.04 0.34
CA VAL A 85 7.84 -7.92 1.42
C VAL A 85 7.00 -9.05 0.84
N GLY A 86 7.08 -10.24 1.41
CA GLY A 86 6.14 -11.31 1.09
C GLY A 86 4.83 -11.14 1.84
N GLU A 87 3.73 -11.55 1.24
CA GLU A 87 2.50 -11.82 1.96
C GLU A 87 2.74 -12.92 3.01
N ALA A 88 2.09 -12.78 4.17
CA ALA A 88 2.19 -13.80 5.20
C ALA A 88 1.64 -15.14 4.66
N PRO A 89 2.30 -16.28 4.91
CA PRO A 89 1.76 -17.57 4.53
C PRO A 89 0.41 -17.79 5.23
N ASP A 90 -0.54 -18.44 4.55
CA ASP A 90 -1.77 -18.85 5.19
C ASP A 90 -1.40 -19.85 6.31
N PRO A 91 -1.80 -19.60 7.57
CA PRO A 91 -1.51 -20.52 8.66
C PRO A 91 -2.08 -21.94 8.44
N SER A 92 -3.05 -22.12 7.55
CA SER A 92 -3.54 -23.43 7.12
C SER A 92 -2.63 -24.13 6.09
N ASP A 93 -1.78 -23.39 5.38
CA ASP A 93 -0.77 -23.92 4.44
C ASP A 93 0.54 -24.32 5.14
N ALA A 94 0.77 -23.83 6.36
CA ALA A 94 1.96 -24.15 7.16
C ALA A 94 2.07 -25.65 7.54
N ALA A 95 0.96 -26.39 7.48
CA ALA A 95 0.93 -27.84 7.71
C ALA A 95 1.31 -28.66 6.44
N SER A 96 1.46 -28.02 5.29
CA SER A 96 1.61 -28.68 3.99
C SER A 96 3.03 -28.57 3.40
N LYS A 97 3.96 -27.87 4.07
CA LYS A 97 5.34 -27.71 3.61
C LYS A 97 6.27 -28.72 4.32
N PRO A 98 7.11 -29.48 3.59
CA PRO A 98 7.99 -30.51 4.14
C PRO A 98 9.12 -29.95 5.02
#